data_AF-A0A958WJ87-F1
#
_entry.id   AF-A0A958WJ87-F1
#
_cell.length_a   1.000
_cell.length_b   1.000
_cell.length_c   1.000
_cell.angle_alpha   90.00
_cell.angle_beta   90.00
_cell.angle_gamma   90.00
#
_symmetry.space_group_name_H-M   'P 1'
#
loop_
_entity.id
_entity.type
_entity.pdbx_description
1 polymer ?
#
loop_
_entity_poly.entity_id
_entity_poly.type
_entity_poly.pdbx_seq_one_letter_code
_entity_poly.pdbx_strand_id
1 'polypeptide(L)'
;MKRQRLKSLRKTMMAIVLLTSSAFGAAQVSFDETNNVVKPRLLIFSGSDWCLPCIRFDKEILQDPVFELFSTQNIEIEILDFPQHKKLNKDKIAYNEKMAERYNPQGYFPHVLLLDHSGKVLTKIETAKATPQSIMEQIKPYLLPKVLKEFSTELILMGSSFRITLVTSEEEGEARLQEAIDKIKEIENWLSSWKPNSITTQLNKEAASTPVEVTEEYYQLVKRCMGISELTQGAFDITFNGLGDLYTFDEKVHELPDHQTIKNHLQHVGFDKIDLLPDRKIWLKDTETKISFGAIGKGYAAEVVKQLMLLNGVHGGVINASGDLTTWGTRANGEPWKVGVPDPDDQSKVLLWLPFENKAIATSGDYEKYFIHEGKRYSHIINPKTGLPVVGSRSVSIISDSAELSDALATAVSVMGLEIGMNLINQLDGVECVFIDSNRNLHFSNGLKKHAY
;
A
#
# COMPACT_ATOMS: atom_id res chain seq x y z
N MET A 1 36.53 11.79 6.72
CA MET A 1 35.99 10.48 6.30
C MET A 1 34.66 10.08 6.97
N LYS A 2 34.49 10.10 8.31
CA LYS A 2 33.19 9.73 8.96
C LYS A 2 31.98 10.60 8.57
N ARG A 3 32.15 11.91 8.36
CA ARG A 3 31.06 12.83 7.96
C ARG A 3 30.58 12.68 6.51
N GLN A 4 31.42 12.14 5.61
CA GLN A 4 31.03 11.88 4.21
C GLN A 4 30.23 10.58 4.07
N ARG A 5 30.54 9.54 4.85
CA ARG A 5 29.73 8.30 4.92
C ARG A 5 28.31 8.55 5.44
N LEU A 6 28.15 9.38 6.49
CA LEU A 6 26.83 9.78 7.00
C LEU A 6 25.98 10.58 5.99
N LYS A 7 26.61 11.42 5.17
CA LYS A 7 25.92 12.14 4.08
C LYS A 7 25.53 11.24 2.90
N SER A 8 26.33 10.21 2.62
CA SER A 8 26.04 9.19 1.61
C SER A 8 24.88 8.29 2.05
N LEU A 9 24.87 7.82 3.30
CA LEU A 9 23.76 7.05 3.89
C LEU A 9 22.45 7.84 3.92
N ARG A 10 22.48 9.15 4.25
CA ARG A 10 21.29 10.01 4.18
C ARG A 10 20.75 10.18 2.76
N LYS A 11 21.62 10.28 1.74
CA LYS A 11 21.20 10.34 0.34
C LYS A 11 20.58 9.01 -0.14
N THR A 12 21.11 7.87 0.31
CA THR A 12 20.54 6.54 0.02
C THR A 12 19.21 6.32 0.75
N MET A 13 19.09 6.73 2.02
CA MET A 13 17.82 6.68 2.78
C MET A 13 16.73 7.52 2.11
N MET A 14 17.05 8.75 1.68
CA MET A 14 16.09 9.63 1.03
C MET A 14 15.69 9.11 -0.37
N ALA A 15 16.60 8.43 -1.08
CA ALA A 15 16.31 7.82 -2.38
C ALA A 15 15.40 6.58 -2.26
N ILE A 16 15.49 5.80 -1.19
CA ILE A 16 14.61 4.63 -0.97
C ILE A 16 13.19 5.08 -0.58
N VAL A 17 13.05 6.13 0.24
CA VAL A 17 11.76 6.76 0.54
C VAL A 17 11.16 7.47 -0.69
N LEU A 18 11.99 7.99 -1.59
CA LEU A 18 11.51 8.58 -2.86
C LEU A 18 11.18 7.54 -3.93
N LEU A 19 11.82 6.37 -3.93
CA LEU A 19 11.55 5.29 -4.90
C LEU A 19 10.18 4.62 -4.71
N THR A 20 9.56 4.73 -3.53
CA THR A 20 8.15 4.36 -3.33
C THR A 20 7.18 5.41 -3.88
N SER A 21 7.61 6.67 -3.98
CA SER A 21 6.80 7.77 -4.53
C SER A 21 6.93 7.96 -6.05
N SER A 22 8.04 7.51 -6.67
CA SER A 22 8.37 7.87 -8.05
C SER A 22 7.94 6.87 -9.13
N ALA A 23 7.25 5.78 -8.77
CA ALA A 23 6.78 4.79 -9.74
C ALA A 23 5.33 4.98 -10.19
N PHE A 24 4.54 5.84 -9.54
CA PHE A 24 3.17 6.14 -9.96
C PHE A 24 2.89 7.62 -9.78
N GLY A 25 2.55 8.29 -10.89
CA GLY A 25 2.37 9.73 -10.95
C GLY A 25 1.36 10.23 -9.92
N ALA A 26 1.77 11.20 -9.12
CA ALA A 26 0.92 11.90 -8.17
C ALA A 26 -0.23 12.59 -8.91
N ALA A 27 -1.41 11.98 -8.85
CA ALA A 27 -2.66 12.71 -8.92
C ALA A 27 -3.02 13.11 -7.48
N GLN A 28 -2.72 14.35 -7.11
CA GLN A 28 -3.27 14.94 -5.88
C GLN A 28 -4.78 15.06 -6.08
N VAL A 29 -5.54 14.15 -5.48
CA VAL A 29 -6.99 14.29 -5.30
C VAL A 29 -7.19 15.01 -3.98
N SER A 30 -7.67 16.25 -4.03
CA SER A 30 -8.13 16.98 -2.85
C SER A 30 -9.44 16.35 -2.37
N PHE A 31 -9.44 15.78 -1.17
CA PHE A 31 -10.65 15.29 -0.51
C PHE A 31 -11.26 16.43 0.31
N ASP A 32 -12.54 16.73 0.06
CA ASP A 32 -13.32 17.66 0.89
C ASP A 32 -13.98 16.87 2.04
N GLU A 33 -13.76 17.35 3.27
CA GLU A 33 -13.81 16.59 4.53
C GLU A 33 -15.19 16.51 5.20
N THR A 34 -16.29 16.92 4.55
CA THR A 34 -17.54 17.16 5.31
C THR A 34 -18.81 16.49 4.81
N ASN A 35 -18.78 15.80 3.67
CA ASN A 35 -19.87 14.89 3.29
C ASN A 35 -19.29 13.77 2.43
N ASN A 36 -19.46 12.53 2.88
CA ASN A 36 -19.04 11.27 2.25
C ASN A 36 -19.73 10.97 0.91
N VAL A 37 -19.84 11.98 0.04
CA VAL A 37 -20.49 11.94 -1.25
C VAL A 37 -19.46 12.38 -2.27
N VAL A 38 -18.89 11.41 -2.99
CA VAL A 38 -18.01 11.69 -4.13
C VAL A 38 -18.85 12.37 -5.21
N LYS A 39 -18.64 13.67 -5.40
CA LYS A 39 -19.36 14.47 -6.38
C LYS A 39 -18.85 14.15 -7.78
N PRO A 40 -19.71 13.81 -8.76
CA PRO A 40 -19.28 13.71 -10.14
C PRO A 40 -18.90 15.10 -10.67
N ARG A 41 -17.99 15.12 -11.65
CA ARG A 41 -17.45 16.35 -12.23
C ARG A 41 -18.13 16.67 -13.55
N LEU A 42 -18.72 17.85 -13.65
CA LEU A 42 -19.32 18.40 -14.86
C LEU A 42 -18.27 19.18 -15.64
N LEU A 43 -17.73 18.56 -16.68
CA LEU A 43 -16.70 19.15 -17.55
C LEU A 43 -17.35 19.88 -18.72
N ILE A 44 -17.06 21.18 -18.85
CA ILE A 44 -17.72 22.08 -19.81
C ILE A 44 -16.67 22.68 -20.74
N PHE A 45 -16.71 22.29 -22.02
CA PHE A 45 -15.95 22.97 -23.08
C PHE A 45 -16.77 24.16 -23.58
N SER A 46 -16.23 25.37 -23.37
CA SER A 46 -16.93 26.63 -23.64
C SER A 46 -16.09 27.56 -24.51
N GLY A 47 -16.74 28.38 -25.33
CA GLY A 47 -16.11 29.49 -26.04
C GLY A 47 -16.71 30.82 -25.56
N SER A 48 -16.18 31.38 -24.47
CA SER A 48 -16.84 32.44 -23.71
C SER A 48 -17.06 33.78 -24.44
N ASP A 49 -16.39 34.03 -25.57
CA ASP A 49 -16.46 35.31 -26.28
C ASP A 49 -16.90 35.21 -27.76
N TRP A 50 -17.10 34.01 -28.30
CA TRP A 50 -17.49 33.80 -29.71
C TRP A 50 -18.62 32.78 -29.89
N CYS A 51 -18.79 31.83 -28.96
CA CYS A 51 -19.81 30.79 -29.06
C CYS A 51 -21.12 31.27 -28.39
N LEU A 52 -22.06 31.77 -29.19
CA LEU A 52 -23.37 32.21 -28.69
C LEU A 52 -24.10 31.16 -27.83
N PRO A 53 -24.17 29.87 -28.22
CA PRO A 53 -24.80 28.86 -27.37
C PRO A 53 -24.06 28.65 -26.03
N CYS A 54 -22.73 28.83 -26.00
CA CYS A 54 -21.93 28.73 -24.78
C CYS A 54 -22.19 29.90 -23.82
N ILE A 55 -22.24 31.12 -24.36
CA ILE A 55 -22.57 32.33 -23.60
C ILE A 55 -23.98 32.22 -23.00
N ARG A 56 -24.94 31.69 -23.76
CA ARG A 56 -26.29 31.41 -23.25
C ARG A 56 -26.28 30.34 -22.16
N PHE A 57 -25.54 29.24 -22.35
CA PHE A 57 -25.44 28.19 -21.35
C PHE A 57 -24.88 28.71 -20.02
N ASP A 58 -23.83 29.54 -20.06
CA ASP A 58 -23.29 30.18 -18.86
C ASP A 58 -24.33 31.06 -18.17
N LYS A 59 -24.98 31.96 -18.92
CA LYS A 59 -25.92 32.94 -18.37
C LYS A 59 -27.26 32.35 -17.91
N GLU A 60 -27.80 31.39 -18.65
CA GLU A 60 -29.15 30.85 -18.45
C GLU A 60 -29.15 29.57 -17.60
N ILE A 61 -28.01 28.87 -17.50
CA ILE A 61 -27.88 27.62 -16.74
C ILE A 61 -26.91 27.78 -15.57
N LEU A 62 -25.64 28.12 -15.83
CA LEU A 62 -24.61 28.11 -14.78
C LEU A 62 -24.84 29.22 -13.74
N GLN A 63 -25.36 30.37 -14.16
CA GLN A 63 -25.71 31.50 -13.30
C GLN A 63 -27.16 31.48 -12.81
N ASP A 64 -27.94 30.44 -13.12
CA ASP A 64 -29.29 30.29 -12.58
C ASP A 64 -29.23 29.95 -11.08
N PRO A 65 -29.92 30.67 -10.18
CA PRO A 65 -29.82 30.44 -8.74
C PRO A 65 -30.20 29.04 -8.27
N VAL A 66 -31.13 28.38 -8.98
CA VAL A 66 -31.55 27.01 -8.64
C VAL A 66 -30.46 26.02 -9.03
N PHE A 67 -29.86 26.19 -10.21
CA PHE A 67 -28.74 25.37 -10.66
C PHE A 67 -27.47 25.61 -9.84
N GLU A 68 -27.18 26.84 -9.45
CA GLU A 68 -26.03 27.19 -8.61
C GLU A 68 -26.12 26.49 -7.24
N LEU A 69 -27.31 26.53 -6.62
CA LEU A 69 -27.56 25.81 -5.36
C LEU A 69 -27.41 24.30 -5.53
N PHE A 70 -28.01 23.74 -6.58
CA PHE A 70 -27.91 22.32 -6.90
C PHE A 70 -26.46 21.91 -7.13
N SER A 71 -25.70 22.67 -7.93
CA SER A 71 -24.36 22.29 -8.34
C SER A 71 -23.39 22.32 -7.16
N THR A 72 -23.45 23.38 -6.34
CA THR A 72 -22.66 23.50 -5.11
C THR A 72 -22.81 22.28 -4.19
N GLN A 73 -24.03 21.74 -4.09
CA GLN A 73 -24.34 20.60 -3.24
C GLN A 73 -23.95 19.24 -3.84
N ASN A 74 -24.00 19.09 -5.17
CA ASN A 74 -24.07 17.77 -5.79
C ASN A 74 -22.95 17.44 -6.78
N ILE A 75 -22.29 18.42 -7.40
CA ILE A 75 -21.30 18.21 -8.47
C ILE A 75 -20.12 19.17 -8.34
N GLU A 76 -19.00 18.83 -8.96
CA GLU A 76 -17.91 19.77 -9.21
C GLU A 76 -17.98 20.31 -10.64
N ILE A 77 -17.96 21.62 -10.84
CA ILE A 77 -18.00 22.21 -12.18
C ILE A 77 -16.59 22.60 -12.61
N GLU A 78 -16.17 22.12 -13.78
CA GLU A 78 -14.91 22.49 -14.40
C GLU A 78 -15.16 23.05 -15.81
N ILE A 79 -14.81 24.33 -16.01
CA ILE A 79 -14.99 25.03 -17.28
C ILE A 79 -13.65 25.13 -18.00
N LEU A 80 -13.56 24.46 -19.14
CA LEU A 80 -12.46 24.55 -20.09
C LEU A 80 -12.83 25.58 -21.16
N ASP A 81 -12.39 26.82 -20.95
CA ASP A 81 -12.68 27.94 -21.83
C ASP A 81 -11.69 28.04 -23.00
N PHE A 82 -12.21 28.28 -24.21
CA PHE A 82 -11.48 28.44 -25.47
C PHE A 82 -11.86 29.78 -26.14
N PRO A 83 -11.48 30.91 -25.53
CA PRO A 83 -11.80 32.24 -26.07
C PRO A 83 -10.97 32.57 -27.32
N GLN A 84 -11.51 33.43 -28.18
CA GLN A 84 -10.81 33.94 -29.38
C GLN A 84 -10.15 35.30 -29.14
N HIS A 85 -10.74 36.13 -28.27
CA HIS A 85 -10.33 37.52 -28.05
C HIS A 85 -9.75 37.72 -26.64
N LYS A 86 -10.23 36.95 -25.65
CA LYS A 86 -9.72 36.98 -24.28
C LYS A 86 -8.40 36.22 -24.16
N LYS A 87 -7.41 36.80 -23.47
CA LYS A 87 -6.13 36.12 -23.18
C LYS A 87 -6.24 35.20 -21.97
N LEU A 88 -5.78 33.95 -22.15
CA LEU A 88 -5.57 32.98 -21.06
C LEU A 88 -4.08 32.80 -20.76
N ASN A 89 -3.76 32.35 -19.54
CA ASN A 89 -2.41 31.92 -19.20
C ASN A 89 -2.02 30.67 -20.02
N LYS A 90 -0.74 30.55 -20.41
CA LYS A 90 -0.17 29.41 -21.12
C LYS A 90 -0.44 28.07 -20.44
N ASP A 91 -0.34 28.00 -19.11
CA ASP A 91 -0.58 26.75 -18.37
C ASP A 91 -2.04 26.28 -18.50
N LYS A 92 -2.98 27.23 -18.48
CA LYS A 92 -4.41 26.95 -18.69
C LYS A 92 -4.69 26.52 -20.12
N ILE A 93 -4.03 27.15 -21.10
CA ILE A 93 -4.17 26.76 -22.51
C ILE A 93 -3.71 25.31 -22.70
N ALA A 94 -2.51 24.98 -22.22
CA ALA A 94 -1.96 23.62 -22.32
C ALA A 94 -2.84 22.58 -21.60
N TYR A 95 -3.39 22.93 -20.43
CA TYR A 95 -4.33 22.07 -19.72
C TYR A 95 -5.63 21.85 -20.51
N ASN A 96 -6.24 22.93 -21.00
CA ASN A 96 -7.49 22.87 -21.77
C ASN A 96 -7.31 22.06 -23.06
N GLU A 97 -6.21 22.26 -23.80
CA GLU A 97 -5.87 21.51 -25.01
C GLU A 97 -5.74 20.01 -24.72
N LYS A 98 -4.99 19.64 -23.67
CA LYS A 98 -4.85 18.23 -23.26
C LYS A 98 -6.20 17.58 -22.91
N MET A 99 -7.07 18.32 -22.24
CA MET A 99 -8.41 17.82 -21.91
C MET A 99 -9.29 17.72 -23.17
N ALA A 100 -9.16 18.63 -24.13
CA ALA A 100 -9.88 18.57 -25.40
C ALA A 100 -9.45 17.38 -26.26
N GLU A 101 -8.16 17.06 -26.33
CA GLU A 101 -7.68 15.86 -27.01
C GLU A 101 -8.33 14.59 -26.45
N ARG A 102 -8.49 14.52 -25.13
CA ARG A 102 -9.06 13.36 -24.46
C ARG A 102 -10.59 13.28 -24.55
N TYR A 103 -11.28 14.40 -24.37
CA TYR A 103 -12.73 14.40 -24.12
C TYR A 103 -13.55 15.15 -25.19
N ASN A 104 -12.93 15.97 -26.03
CA ASN A 104 -13.61 16.71 -27.11
C ASN A 104 -12.77 16.78 -28.40
N PRO A 105 -12.32 15.65 -28.97
CA PRO A 105 -11.43 15.65 -30.14
C PRO A 105 -12.07 16.24 -31.40
N GLN A 106 -13.40 16.37 -31.41
CA GLN A 106 -14.17 16.94 -32.52
C GLN A 106 -14.33 18.48 -32.41
N GLY A 107 -13.96 19.07 -31.27
CA GLY A 107 -14.01 20.53 -31.08
C GLY A 107 -15.43 21.12 -31.09
N TYR A 108 -16.42 20.41 -30.53
CA TYR A 108 -17.79 20.94 -30.45
C TYR A 108 -17.96 21.86 -29.24
N PHE A 109 -18.83 22.88 -29.39
CA PHE A 109 -19.10 23.87 -28.35
C PHE A 109 -20.59 24.28 -28.33
N PRO A 110 -21.26 24.34 -27.16
CA PRO A 110 -20.80 23.81 -25.87
C PRO A 110 -20.79 22.28 -25.91
N HIS A 111 -19.71 21.68 -25.37
CA HIS A 111 -19.64 20.24 -25.14
C HIS A 111 -19.56 19.99 -23.63
N VAL A 112 -20.56 19.28 -23.10
CA VAL A 112 -20.72 19.10 -21.66
C VAL A 112 -20.77 17.60 -21.34
N LEU A 113 -19.90 17.17 -20.44
CA LEU A 113 -19.76 15.79 -20.02
C LEU A 113 -19.89 15.71 -18.49
N LEU A 114 -20.55 14.66 -18.02
CA LEU A 114 -20.50 14.28 -16.61
C LEU A 114 -19.49 13.14 -16.45
N LEU A 115 -18.52 13.33 -15.56
CA LEU A 115 -17.44 12.38 -15.28
C LEU A 115 -17.57 11.86 -13.84
N ASP A 116 -17.13 10.62 -13.59
CA ASP A 116 -16.86 10.18 -12.22
C ASP A 116 -15.50 10.70 -11.72
N HIS A 117 -15.16 10.39 -10.46
CA HIS A 117 -13.92 10.82 -9.82
C HIS A 117 -12.64 10.23 -10.47
N SER A 118 -12.75 9.11 -11.19
CA SER A 118 -11.64 8.50 -11.95
C SER A 118 -11.42 9.18 -13.31
N GLY A 119 -12.34 10.03 -13.73
CA GLY A 119 -12.34 10.68 -15.05
C GLY A 119 -12.99 9.84 -16.15
N LYS A 120 -13.76 8.80 -15.82
CA LYS A 120 -14.58 8.05 -16.79
C LYS A 120 -15.83 8.87 -17.12
N VAL A 121 -16.20 8.88 -18.40
CA VAL A 121 -17.43 9.55 -18.86
C VAL A 121 -18.64 8.74 -18.40
N LEU A 122 -19.48 9.34 -17.55
CA LEU A 122 -20.76 8.78 -17.11
C LEU A 122 -21.84 9.02 -18.17
N THR A 123 -21.91 10.25 -18.66
CA THR A 123 -22.85 10.63 -19.73
C THR A 123 -22.44 11.94 -20.40
N LYS A 124 -22.98 12.17 -21.61
CA LYS A 124 -22.93 13.45 -22.30
C LYS A 124 -24.21 14.21 -22.00
N ILE A 125 -24.09 15.48 -21.64
CA ILE A 125 -25.22 16.34 -21.33
C ILE A 125 -25.70 17.05 -22.59
N GLU A 126 -27.00 16.93 -22.87
CA GLU A 126 -27.66 17.63 -23.97
C GLU A 126 -27.90 19.09 -23.60
N THR A 127 -27.32 19.99 -24.41
CA THR A 127 -27.36 21.44 -24.20
C THR A 127 -28.32 22.18 -25.14
N ALA A 128 -28.85 21.49 -26.17
CA ALA A 128 -29.76 22.08 -27.13
C ALA A 128 -31.13 22.35 -26.49
N LYS A 129 -31.53 23.63 -26.40
CA LYS A 129 -32.77 24.07 -25.72
C LYS A 129 -32.84 23.64 -24.24
N ALA A 130 -31.69 23.49 -23.60
CA ALA A 130 -31.62 23.11 -22.20
C ALA A 130 -32.19 24.20 -21.28
N THR A 131 -32.78 23.77 -20.18
CA THR A 131 -33.17 24.61 -19.03
C THR A 131 -32.41 24.13 -17.79
N PRO A 132 -32.30 24.94 -16.72
CA PRO A 132 -31.70 24.48 -15.45
C PRO A 132 -32.28 23.15 -14.98
N GLN A 133 -33.60 23.02 -15.05
CA GLN A 133 -34.32 21.80 -14.69
C GLN A 133 -33.92 20.59 -15.55
N SER A 134 -33.86 20.74 -16.88
CA SER A 134 -33.52 19.63 -17.76
C SER A 134 -32.07 19.17 -17.59
N ILE A 135 -31.15 20.07 -17.24
CA ILE A 135 -29.77 19.70 -16.92
C ILE A 135 -29.73 18.95 -15.59
N MET A 136 -30.41 19.45 -14.56
CA MET A 136 -30.49 18.75 -13.27
C MET A 136 -31.11 17.36 -13.43
N GLU A 137 -32.12 17.18 -14.28
CA GLU A 137 -32.73 15.87 -14.54
C GLU A 137 -31.82 14.88 -15.24
N GLN A 138 -30.94 15.35 -16.13
CA GLN A 138 -29.90 14.50 -16.74
C GLN A 138 -28.82 14.09 -15.74
N ILE A 139 -28.53 14.94 -14.75
CA ILE A 139 -27.49 14.70 -13.75
C ILE A 139 -28.01 13.84 -12.58
N LYS A 140 -29.26 14.04 -12.14
CA LYS A 140 -29.88 13.38 -10.98
C LYS A 140 -29.70 11.85 -10.89
N PRO A 141 -29.82 11.06 -11.98
CA PRO A 141 -29.57 9.62 -11.93
C PRO A 141 -28.17 9.24 -11.44
N TYR A 142 -27.21 10.15 -11.63
CA TYR A 142 -25.80 9.99 -11.23
C TYR A 142 -25.48 10.68 -9.89
N LEU A 143 -26.46 11.38 -9.29
CA LEU A 143 -26.35 12.00 -7.96
C LEU A 143 -26.98 11.17 -6.86
N LEU A 144 -27.74 10.14 -7.21
CA LEU A 144 -28.19 9.17 -6.21
C LEU A 144 -26.93 8.72 -5.48
N PRO A 145 -26.80 8.96 -4.16
CA PRO A 145 -25.65 8.51 -3.45
C PRO A 145 -25.56 7.02 -3.71
N LYS A 146 -24.46 6.58 -4.34
CA LYS A 146 -24.06 5.18 -4.22
C LYS A 146 -23.93 4.97 -2.72
N VAL A 147 -24.99 4.46 -2.08
CA VAL A 147 -24.97 4.18 -0.65
C VAL A 147 -23.85 3.18 -0.48
N LEU A 148 -22.73 3.67 0.03
CA LEU A 148 -21.56 2.86 0.20
C LEU A 148 -21.87 1.87 1.32
N LYS A 149 -21.60 0.59 1.06
CA LYS A 149 -21.77 -0.49 2.02
C LYS A 149 -20.40 -1.11 2.30
N GLU A 150 -20.24 -1.65 3.49
CA GLU A 150 -19.09 -2.48 3.85
C GLU A 150 -19.33 -3.92 3.36
N PHE A 151 -18.47 -4.38 2.46
CA PHE A 151 -18.41 -5.77 2.00
C PHE A 151 -17.19 -6.43 2.63
N SER A 152 -17.38 -7.57 3.31
CA SER A 152 -16.30 -8.24 4.03
C SER A 152 -16.24 -9.72 3.73
N THR A 153 -15.02 -10.24 3.63
CA THR A 153 -14.76 -11.68 3.53
C THR A 153 -13.53 -12.05 4.35
N GLU A 154 -13.51 -13.29 4.84
CA GLU A 154 -12.38 -13.86 5.58
C GLU A 154 -12.09 -15.26 5.06
N LEU A 155 -10.82 -15.51 4.72
CA LEU A 155 -10.38 -16.75 4.08
C LEU A 155 -8.88 -16.96 4.27
N ILE A 156 -8.41 -18.20 4.06
CA ILE A 156 -6.98 -18.51 4.10
C ILE A 156 -6.35 -18.24 2.73
N LEU A 157 -5.36 -17.35 2.70
CA LEU A 157 -4.54 -17.02 1.53
C LEU A 157 -3.07 -16.92 1.98
N MET A 158 -2.13 -17.30 1.11
CA MET A 158 -0.69 -17.26 1.45
C MET A 158 -0.34 -18.01 2.75
N GLY A 159 -1.12 -19.04 3.11
CA GLY A 159 -0.95 -19.81 4.33
C GLY A 159 -1.37 -19.10 5.63
N SER A 160 -2.14 -18.01 5.55
CA SER A 160 -2.58 -17.23 6.73
C SER A 160 -4.01 -16.70 6.58
N SER A 161 -4.65 -16.25 7.66
CA SER A 161 -5.98 -15.62 7.59
C SER A 161 -5.88 -14.24 6.97
N PHE A 162 -6.70 -14.00 5.94
CA PHE A 162 -6.89 -12.71 5.32
C PHE A 162 -8.33 -12.26 5.55
N ARG A 163 -8.50 -11.09 6.16
CA ARG A 163 -9.78 -10.38 6.24
C ARG A 163 -9.72 -9.16 5.33
N ILE A 164 -10.64 -9.11 4.37
CA ILE A 164 -10.74 -8.04 3.38
C ILE A 164 -12.08 -7.34 3.60
N THR A 165 -12.05 -6.05 3.88
CA THR A 165 -13.26 -5.22 3.97
C THR A 165 -13.15 -4.05 3.01
N LEU A 166 -14.14 -3.88 2.13
CA LEU A 166 -14.20 -2.83 1.11
C LEU A 166 -15.46 -1.99 1.28
N VAL A 167 -15.34 -0.69 1.03
CA VAL A 167 -16.43 0.30 1.06
C VAL A 167 -16.67 0.75 -0.38
N THR A 168 -17.74 0.23 -0.99
CA THR A 168 -18.11 0.51 -2.38
C THR A 168 -19.63 0.41 -2.58
N SER A 169 -20.12 0.64 -3.80
CA SER A 169 -21.55 0.49 -4.11
C SER A 169 -21.99 -0.96 -4.09
N GLU A 170 -23.30 -1.16 -3.88
CA GLU A 170 -23.88 -2.49 -3.80
C GLU A 170 -23.68 -3.33 -5.07
N GLU A 171 -23.69 -2.70 -6.25
CA GLU A 171 -23.48 -3.44 -7.50
C GLU A 171 -22.04 -3.94 -7.68
N GLU A 172 -21.06 -3.30 -7.02
CA GLU A 172 -19.64 -3.61 -7.21
C GLU A 172 -19.07 -4.50 -6.10
N GLY A 173 -19.66 -4.52 -4.91
CA GLY A 173 -19.12 -5.13 -3.69
C GLY A 173 -18.49 -6.51 -3.86
N GLU A 174 -19.29 -7.49 -4.29
CA GLU A 174 -18.84 -8.87 -4.48
C GLU A 174 -17.76 -9.00 -5.56
N ALA A 175 -17.90 -8.25 -6.66
CA ALA A 175 -16.91 -8.26 -7.74
C ALA A 175 -15.55 -7.74 -7.25
N ARG A 176 -15.53 -6.65 -6.46
CA ARG A 176 -14.28 -6.09 -5.90
C ARG A 176 -13.63 -7.03 -4.88
N LEU A 177 -14.42 -7.71 -4.05
CA LEU A 177 -13.90 -8.72 -3.14
C LEU A 177 -13.23 -9.86 -3.92
N GLN A 178 -13.88 -10.34 -4.99
CA GLN A 178 -13.32 -11.41 -5.82
C GLN A 178 -12.03 -10.97 -6.53
N GLU A 179 -12.00 -9.75 -7.10
CA GLU A 179 -10.78 -9.15 -7.69
C GLU A 179 -9.62 -9.09 -6.68
N ALA A 180 -9.88 -8.68 -5.44
CA ALA A 180 -8.87 -8.64 -4.38
C ALA A 180 -8.33 -10.04 -4.06
N ILE A 181 -9.22 -11.03 -3.91
CA ILE A 181 -8.84 -12.43 -3.65
C ILE A 181 -7.98 -12.98 -4.78
N ASP A 182 -8.41 -12.77 -6.03
CA ASP A 182 -7.71 -13.31 -7.18
C ASP A 182 -6.34 -12.67 -7.35
N LYS A 183 -6.20 -11.36 -7.07
CA LYS A 183 -4.89 -10.71 -7.07
C LYS A 183 -3.95 -11.29 -6.01
N ILE A 184 -4.43 -11.58 -4.80
CA ILE A 184 -3.61 -12.22 -3.76
C ILE A 184 -3.18 -13.63 -4.18
N LYS A 185 -4.08 -14.42 -4.78
CA LYS A 185 -3.75 -15.76 -5.30
C LYS A 185 -2.73 -15.71 -6.44
N GLU A 186 -2.85 -14.73 -7.32
CA GLU A 186 -1.89 -14.46 -8.38
C GLU A 186 -0.50 -14.20 -7.78
N ILE A 187 -0.42 -13.28 -6.81
CA ILE A 187 0.83 -12.97 -6.09
C ILE A 187 1.42 -14.22 -5.44
N GLU A 188 0.61 -14.99 -4.72
CA GLU A 188 1.04 -16.24 -4.09
C GLU A 188 1.62 -17.23 -5.11
N ASN A 189 1.03 -17.35 -6.30
CA ASN A 189 1.46 -18.30 -7.33
C ASN A 189 2.89 -18.07 -7.79
N TRP A 190 3.35 -16.81 -7.87
CA TRP A 190 4.72 -16.50 -8.28
C TRP A 190 5.67 -16.23 -7.10
N LEU A 191 5.16 -15.81 -5.94
CA LEU A 191 5.98 -15.43 -4.78
C LEU A 191 6.31 -16.60 -3.84
N SER A 192 5.43 -17.60 -3.74
CA SER A 192 5.55 -18.68 -2.75
C SER A 192 6.82 -19.51 -2.94
N SER A 193 7.55 -19.79 -1.86
CA SER A 193 8.68 -20.73 -1.86
C SER A 193 8.26 -22.21 -1.82
N TRP A 194 6.95 -22.49 -1.73
CA TRP A 194 6.38 -23.83 -1.58
C TRP A 194 5.69 -24.32 -2.85
N LYS A 195 5.20 -23.38 -3.70
CA LYS A 195 4.52 -23.74 -4.95
C LYS A 195 5.57 -24.19 -5.99
N PRO A 196 5.46 -25.41 -6.57
CA PRO A 196 6.50 -25.98 -7.42
C PRO A 196 6.87 -25.15 -8.66
N ASN A 197 5.93 -24.36 -9.16
CA ASN A 197 6.02 -23.59 -10.40
C ASN A 197 6.16 -22.07 -10.16
N SER A 198 6.41 -21.64 -8.94
CA SER A 198 6.61 -20.21 -8.64
C SER A 198 8.00 -19.75 -9.11
N ILE A 199 8.13 -18.44 -9.32
CA ILE A 199 9.42 -17.80 -9.66
C ILE A 199 10.43 -18.02 -8.52
N THR A 200 9.98 -17.90 -7.27
CA THR A 200 10.82 -18.13 -6.08
C THR A 200 11.37 -19.57 -6.03
N THR A 201 10.54 -20.57 -6.30
CA THR A 201 10.98 -21.97 -6.35
C THR A 201 11.97 -22.21 -7.48
N GLN A 202 11.76 -21.58 -8.64
CA GLN A 202 12.71 -21.66 -9.76
C GLN A 202 14.07 -21.03 -9.40
N LEU A 203 14.07 -19.83 -8.81
CA LEU A 203 15.30 -19.17 -8.35
C LEU A 203 16.07 -20.03 -7.34
N ASN A 204 15.39 -20.62 -6.37
CA ASN A 204 16.00 -21.50 -5.38
C ASN A 204 16.59 -22.78 -6.01
N LYS A 205 15.99 -23.31 -7.09
CA LYS A 205 16.49 -24.49 -7.80
C LYS A 205 17.69 -24.19 -8.69
N GLU A 206 17.71 -23.01 -9.31
CA GLU A 206 18.77 -22.59 -10.25
C GLU A 206 19.94 -21.87 -9.54
N ALA A 207 20.00 -21.92 -8.21
CA ALA A 207 21.04 -21.30 -7.41
C ALA A 207 22.45 -21.76 -7.86
N ALA A 208 23.34 -20.79 -8.09
CA ALA A 208 24.68 -20.92 -8.69
C ALA A 208 24.75 -21.58 -10.09
N SER A 209 23.63 -22.00 -10.67
CA SER A 209 23.55 -22.64 -12.00
C SER A 209 23.45 -21.59 -13.11
N THR A 210 22.37 -20.81 -13.10
CA THR A 210 22.12 -19.78 -14.13
C THR A 210 21.29 -18.63 -13.56
N PRO A 211 21.49 -17.39 -14.05
CA PRO A 211 20.51 -16.33 -13.83
C PRO A 211 19.13 -16.71 -14.37
N VAL A 212 18.09 -16.32 -13.64
CA VAL A 212 16.68 -16.55 -14.00
C VAL A 212 16.07 -15.21 -14.39
N GLU A 213 15.44 -15.15 -15.57
CA GLU A 213 14.64 -14.00 -15.98
C GLU A 213 13.32 -14.01 -15.22
N VAL A 214 12.93 -12.84 -14.68
CA VAL A 214 11.71 -12.68 -13.90
C VAL A 214 10.84 -11.55 -14.46
N THR A 215 9.61 -11.46 -13.96
CA THR A 215 8.73 -10.32 -14.28
C THR A 215 9.28 -9.02 -13.68
N GLU A 216 8.89 -7.88 -14.26
CA GLU A 216 9.28 -6.56 -13.74
C GLU A 216 8.84 -6.38 -12.28
N GLU A 217 7.62 -6.79 -11.96
CA GLU A 217 7.05 -6.71 -10.62
C GLU A 217 7.90 -7.48 -9.60
N TYR A 218 8.30 -8.71 -9.92
CA TYR A 218 9.16 -9.54 -9.06
C TYR A 218 10.54 -8.91 -8.88
N TYR A 219 11.15 -8.45 -9.98
CA TYR A 219 12.47 -7.83 -9.96
C TYR A 219 12.50 -6.59 -9.06
N GLN A 220 11.47 -5.74 -9.15
CA GLN A 220 11.36 -4.55 -8.30
C GLN A 220 11.13 -4.91 -6.83
N LEU A 221 10.36 -5.96 -6.53
CA LEU A 221 10.20 -6.44 -5.15
C LEU A 221 11.54 -6.93 -4.57
N VAL A 222 12.31 -7.74 -5.29
CA VAL A 222 13.64 -8.20 -4.81
C VAL A 222 14.58 -7.01 -4.63
N LYS A 223 14.56 -6.05 -5.55
CA LYS A 223 15.34 -4.82 -5.43
C LYS A 223 14.99 -4.03 -4.17
N ARG A 224 13.70 -3.90 -3.82
CA ARG A 224 13.29 -3.26 -2.57
C ARG A 224 13.73 -4.08 -1.36
N CYS A 225 13.61 -5.40 -1.40
CA CYS A 225 14.11 -6.30 -0.35
C CYS A 225 15.60 -6.06 -0.08
N MET A 226 16.43 -6.00 -1.13
CA MET A 226 17.86 -5.72 -1.00
C MET A 226 18.12 -4.33 -0.38
N GLY A 227 17.36 -3.31 -0.79
CA GLY A 227 17.45 -1.97 -0.17
C GLY A 227 17.11 -1.98 1.32
N ILE A 228 16.11 -2.76 1.74
CA ILE A 228 15.74 -2.93 3.15
C ILE A 228 16.81 -3.74 3.89
N SER A 229 17.38 -4.78 3.29
CA SER A 229 18.52 -5.51 3.84
C SER A 229 19.72 -4.60 4.07
N GLU A 230 20.06 -3.73 3.11
CA GLU A 230 21.12 -2.75 3.28
C GLU A 230 20.83 -1.75 4.42
N LEU A 231 19.61 -1.20 4.45
CA LEU A 231 19.17 -0.25 5.47
C LEU A 231 19.25 -0.84 6.88
N THR A 232 18.86 -2.10 7.02
CA THR A 232 18.81 -2.83 8.29
C THR A 232 20.10 -3.61 8.58
N GLN A 233 21.12 -3.46 7.71
CA GLN A 233 22.40 -4.16 7.78
C GLN A 233 22.24 -5.69 7.86
N GLY A 234 21.29 -6.27 7.12
CA GLY A 234 20.99 -7.70 7.07
C GLY A 234 20.17 -8.22 8.25
N ALA A 235 19.54 -7.34 9.04
CA ALA A 235 18.57 -7.79 10.04
C ALA A 235 17.26 -8.26 9.38
N PHE A 236 16.84 -7.59 8.30
CA PHE A 236 15.92 -8.15 7.32
C PHE A 236 16.73 -8.77 6.18
N ASP A 237 16.46 -10.03 5.85
CA ASP A 237 17.14 -10.72 4.76
C ASP A 237 16.25 -11.83 4.21
N ILE A 238 15.89 -11.75 2.92
CA ILE A 238 15.04 -12.77 2.27
C ILE A 238 15.76 -14.10 2.07
N THR A 239 17.08 -14.18 2.24
CA THR A 239 17.86 -15.43 2.17
C THR A 239 17.81 -16.26 3.46
N PHE A 240 17.11 -15.78 4.50
CA PHE A 240 16.99 -16.47 5.79
C PHE A 240 16.42 -17.90 5.67
N ASN A 241 15.74 -18.21 4.56
CA ASN A 241 15.10 -19.51 4.34
C ASN A 241 16.10 -20.68 4.36
N GLY A 242 17.39 -20.44 4.08
CA GLY A 242 18.43 -21.45 4.26
C GLY A 242 18.58 -21.94 5.71
N LEU A 243 18.06 -21.19 6.70
CA LEU A 243 18.07 -21.55 8.12
C LEU A 243 16.76 -22.18 8.59
N GLY A 244 15.69 -22.09 7.79
CA GLY A 244 14.35 -22.55 8.19
C GLY A 244 14.30 -24.04 8.52
N ASP A 245 15.04 -24.85 7.75
CA ASP A 245 15.10 -26.32 7.91
C ASP A 245 15.78 -26.75 9.24
N LEU A 246 16.42 -25.83 9.96
CA LEU A 246 17.06 -26.11 11.26
C LEU A 246 16.09 -26.11 12.45
N TYR A 247 14.91 -25.53 12.29
CA TYR A 247 13.99 -25.27 13.39
C TYR A 247 12.58 -25.74 13.08
N THR A 248 11.96 -26.42 14.05
CA THR A 248 10.55 -26.82 13.99
C THR A 248 9.80 -26.04 15.06
N PHE A 249 9.03 -25.03 14.65
CA PHE A 249 8.33 -24.14 15.58
C PHE A 249 6.94 -24.66 16.01
N ASP A 250 6.56 -25.86 15.58
CA ASP A 250 5.28 -26.49 15.89
C ASP A 250 5.36 -27.40 17.15
N GLU A 251 6.54 -27.57 17.75
CA GLU A 251 6.79 -28.42 18.91
C GLU A 251 7.12 -27.59 20.17
N LYS A 252 6.59 -27.99 21.34
CA LYS A 252 6.77 -27.24 22.60
C LYS A 252 8.18 -27.31 23.18
N VAL A 253 8.97 -28.30 22.80
CA VAL A 253 10.36 -28.52 23.24
C VAL A 253 11.20 -28.80 22.00
N HIS A 254 12.15 -27.91 21.70
CA HIS A 254 13.07 -28.05 20.57
C HIS A 254 14.50 -28.05 21.12
N GLU A 255 15.34 -28.98 20.66
CA GLU A 255 16.78 -28.91 20.90
C GLU A 255 17.41 -27.94 19.89
N LEU A 256 18.25 -27.03 20.38
CA LEU A 256 18.95 -26.12 19.48
C LEU A 256 20.00 -26.91 18.66
N PRO A 257 20.13 -26.64 17.35
CA PRO A 257 21.19 -27.21 16.56
C PRO A 257 22.56 -26.84 17.14
N ASP A 258 23.55 -27.72 16.98
CA ASP A 258 24.90 -27.42 17.43
C ASP A 258 25.51 -26.26 16.62
N HIS A 259 26.49 -25.58 17.22
CA HIS A 259 27.11 -24.39 16.64
C HIS A 259 27.75 -24.65 15.26
N GLN A 260 28.27 -25.86 15.01
CA GLN A 260 28.88 -26.17 13.72
C GLN A 260 27.82 -26.32 12.63
N THR A 261 26.69 -26.96 12.95
CA THR A 261 25.53 -27.05 12.07
C THR A 261 25.00 -25.66 11.69
N ILE A 262 24.81 -24.77 12.66
CA ILE A 262 24.37 -23.38 12.40
C ILE A 262 25.37 -22.65 11.50
N LYS A 263 26.68 -22.75 11.82
CA LYS A 263 27.73 -22.08 11.04
C LYS A 263 27.78 -22.55 9.59
N ASN A 264 27.56 -23.84 9.33
CA ASN A 264 27.52 -24.39 7.98
C ASN A 264 26.34 -23.81 7.18
N HIS A 265 25.17 -23.62 7.78
CA HIS A 265 24.03 -23.03 7.07
C HIS A 265 24.19 -21.52 6.88
N LEU A 266 24.76 -20.82 7.87
CA LEU A 266 25.01 -19.38 7.80
C LEU A 266 25.91 -18.96 6.63
N GLN A 267 26.81 -19.82 6.16
CA GLN A 267 27.66 -19.50 5.03
C GLN A 267 26.85 -19.26 3.74
N HIS A 268 25.62 -19.77 3.67
CA HIS A 268 24.69 -19.68 2.54
C HIS A 268 23.63 -18.56 2.71
N VAL A 269 23.68 -17.81 3.82
CA VAL A 269 22.74 -16.73 4.11
C VAL A 269 23.42 -15.38 3.93
N GLY A 270 22.75 -14.45 3.27
CA GLY A 270 23.21 -13.08 3.07
C GLY A 270 22.67 -12.49 1.77
N PHE A 271 22.05 -11.33 1.84
CA PHE A 271 21.56 -10.58 0.68
C PHE A 271 22.68 -10.22 -0.32
N ASP A 272 23.94 -10.22 0.10
CA ASP A 272 25.11 -10.07 -0.76
C ASP A 272 25.30 -11.25 -1.73
N LYS A 273 24.57 -12.36 -1.55
CA LYS A 273 24.55 -13.52 -2.44
C LYS A 273 23.54 -13.40 -3.58
N ILE A 274 22.72 -12.34 -3.59
CA ILE A 274 21.74 -12.05 -4.63
C ILE A 274 22.33 -10.98 -5.56
N ASP A 275 22.46 -11.32 -6.84
CA ASP A 275 22.82 -10.36 -7.89
C ASP A 275 21.58 -10.00 -8.73
N LEU A 276 21.31 -8.71 -8.85
CA LEU A 276 20.34 -8.14 -9.77
C LEU A 276 21.07 -7.74 -11.06
N LEU A 277 20.76 -8.45 -12.15
CA LEU A 277 21.39 -8.30 -13.45
C LEU A 277 20.48 -7.53 -14.43
N PRO A 278 21.04 -7.00 -15.54
CA PRO A 278 20.25 -6.41 -16.62
C PRO A 278 19.17 -7.35 -17.16
N ASP A 279 18.19 -6.79 -17.88
CA ASP A 279 17.08 -7.52 -18.51
C ASP A 279 16.21 -8.30 -17.51
N ARG A 280 16.06 -7.79 -16.28
CA ARG A 280 15.26 -8.39 -15.19
C ARG A 280 15.71 -9.81 -14.84
N LYS A 281 17.02 -10.04 -14.81
CA LYS A 281 17.59 -11.33 -14.39
C LYS A 281 18.06 -11.26 -12.95
N ILE A 282 17.81 -12.33 -12.20
CA ILE A 282 18.26 -12.48 -10.81
C ILE A 282 19.14 -13.73 -10.74
N TRP A 283 20.26 -13.63 -10.04
CA TRP A 283 21.16 -14.75 -9.84
C TRP A 283 21.49 -14.92 -8.36
N LEU A 284 21.30 -16.13 -7.84
CA LEU A 284 21.78 -16.53 -6.52
C LEU A 284 23.17 -17.13 -6.70
N LYS A 285 24.20 -16.52 -6.11
CA LYS A 285 25.61 -16.86 -6.37
C LYS A 285 26.08 -18.16 -5.74
N ASP A 286 25.41 -18.60 -4.69
CA ASP A 286 25.80 -19.75 -3.88
C ASP A 286 24.77 -20.87 -4.02
N THR A 287 25.26 -22.11 -4.11
CA THR A 287 24.48 -23.30 -4.48
C THR A 287 23.39 -23.66 -3.48
N GLU A 288 23.50 -23.23 -2.23
CA GLU A 288 22.56 -23.58 -1.16
C GLU A 288 21.76 -22.36 -0.67
N THR A 289 21.98 -21.19 -1.27
CA THR A 289 21.20 -19.99 -0.97
C THR A 289 19.76 -20.19 -1.39
N LYS A 290 18.84 -20.03 -0.45
CA LYS A 290 17.39 -20.08 -0.67
C LYS A 290 16.76 -18.76 -0.27
N ILE A 291 15.94 -18.17 -1.14
CA ILE A 291 15.13 -16.99 -0.84
C ILE A 291 13.68 -17.34 -0.48
N SER A 292 13.09 -16.52 0.38
CA SER A 292 11.70 -16.56 0.82
C SER A 292 11.22 -15.15 1.14
N PHE A 293 9.93 -14.89 0.93
CA PHE A 293 9.29 -13.61 1.21
C PHE A 293 8.36 -13.69 2.42
N GLY A 294 8.59 -14.63 3.35
CA GLY A 294 7.74 -14.79 4.54
C GLY A 294 7.61 -13.52 5.41
N ALA A 295 8.66 -12.68 5.42
CA ALA A 295 8.77 -11.45 6.22
C ALA A 295 8.36 -10.16 5.48
N ILE A 296 7.76 -10.27 4.29
CA ILE A 296 7.37 -9.10 3.48
C ILE A 296 6.18 -9.36 2.55
N GLY A 297 5.94 -10.63 2.19
CA GLY A 297 5.00 -11.03 1.15
C GLY A 297 3.54 -10.75 1.50
N LYS A 298 3.17 -10.82 2.78
CA LYS A 298 1.81 -10.50 3.24
C LYS A 298 1.56 -9.00 3.15
N GLY A 299 2.48 -8.21 3.68
CA GLY A 299 2.46 -6.75 3.54
C GLY A 299 2.45 -6.30 2.08
N TYR A 300 3.25 -6.95 1.22
CA TYR A 300 3.26 -6.71 -0.22
C TYR A 300 1.89 -6.97 -0.87
N ALA A 301 1.29 -8.13 -0.62
CA ALA A 301 -0.01 -8.48 -1.18
C ALA A 301 -1.11 -7.52 -0.72
N ALA A 302 -1.11 -7.14 0.57
CA ALA A 302 -2.04 -6.17 1.12
C ALA A 302 -1.89 -4.78 0.45
N GLU A 303 -0.66 -4.34 0.22
CA GLU A 303 -0.39 -3.06 -0.46
C GLU A 303 -0.83 -3.10 -1.94
N VAL A 304 -0.52 -4.16 -2.68
CA VAL A 304 -0.94 -4.28 -4.09
C VAL A 304 -2.45 -4.28 -4.23
N VAL A 305 -3.17 -4.98 -3.33
CA VAL A 305 -4.63 -4.97 -3.33
C VAL A 305 -5.18 -3.58 -3.02
N LYS A 306 -4.63 -2.87 -2.02
CA LYS A 306 -5.01 -1.47 -1.74
C LYS A 306 -4.89 -0.61 -2.98
N GLN A 307 -3.75 -0.67 -3.68
CA GLN A 307 -3.52 0.12 -4.89
C GLN A 307 -4.49 -0.26 -6.02
N LEU A 308 -4.76 -1.56 -6.22
CA LEU A 308 -5.75 -2.02 -7.18
C LEU A 308 -7.15 -1.47 -6.86
N MET A 309 -7.57 -1.52 -5.59
CA MET A 309 -8.87 -1.02 -5.15
C MET A 309 -9.00 0.50 -5.33
N LEU A 310 -7.94 1.26 -5.03
CA LEU A 310 -7.90 2.71 -5.27
C LEU A 310 -8.03 3.04 -6.76
N LEU A 311 -7.30 2.34 -7.64
CA LEU A 311 -7.40 2.51 -9.11
C LEU A 311 -8.80 2.18 -9.64
N ASN A 312 -9.46 1.25 -8.96
CA ASN A 312 -10.80 0.79 -9.25
C ASN A 312 -11.91 1.69 -8.70
N GLY A 313 -11.57 2.78 -8.00
CA GLY A 313 -12.52 3.72 -7.43
C GLY A 313 -13.23 3.24 -6.17
N VAL A 314 -12.67 2.27 -5.46
CA VAL A 314 -13.19 1.81 -4.15
C VAL A 314 -12.88 2.88 -3.10
N HIS A 315 -13.95 3.43 -2.50
CA HIS A 315 -13.88 4.60 -1.61
C HIS A 315 -13.00 4.39 -0.39
N GLY A 316 -13.14 3.22 0.26
CA GLY A 316 -12.39 2.91 1.47
C GLY A 316 -12.25 1.41 1.67
N GLY A 317 -11.38 1.02 2.60
CA GLY A 317 -11.24 -0.38 2.95
C GLY A 317 -10.11 -0.65 3.93
N VAL A 318 -10.07 -1.90 4.37
CA VAL A 318 -8.97 -2.48 5.13
C VAL A 318 -8.65 -3.86 4.57
N ILE A 319 -7.37 -4.10 4.30
CA ILE A 319 -6.85 -5.46 4.06
C ILE A 319 -6.07 -5.82 5.30
N ASN A 320 -6.41 -6.93 5.96
CA ASN A 320 -5.68 -7.47 7.11
C ASN A 320 -5.18 -8.87 6.79
N ALA A 321 -3.87 -9.02 6.63
CA ALA A 321 -3.16 -10.25 6.36
C ALA A 321 -2.46 -10.74 7.64
N SER A 322 -3.22 -11.39 8.53
CA SER A 322 -2.72 -11.90 9.82
C SER A 322 -2.00 -10.87 10.68
N GLY A 323 -2.54 -9.65 10.78
CA GLY A 323 -1.95 -8.56 11.56
C GLY A 323 -1.17 -7.55 10.72
N ASP A 324 -0.80 -7.90 9.49
CA ASP A 324 -0.24 -6.97 8.50
C ASP A 324 -1.40 -6.32 7.76
N LEU A 325 -1.75 -5.10 8.15
CA LEU A 325 -2.92 -4.42 7.63
C LEU A 325 -2.59 -3.08 6.99
N THR A 326 -3.39 -2.74 5.98
CA THR A 326 -3.42 -1.39 5.39
C THR A 326 -4.85 -0.90 5.31
N THR A 327 -5.02 0.39 5.53
CA THR A 327 -6.32 1.08 5.46
C THR A 327 -6.29 2.22 4.44
N TRP A 328 -7.45 2.55 3.88
CA TRP A 328 -7.65 3.77 3.09
C TRP A 328 -9.11 4.24 3.17
N GLY A 329 -9.32 5.53 2.92
CA GLY A 329 -10.64 6.15 2.97
C GLY A 329 -11.28 6.04 4.34
N THR A 330 -12.61 6.06 4.35
CA THR A 330 -13.42 5.92 5.58
C THR A 330 -14.24 4.64 5.52
N ARG A 331 -14.80 4.28 6.67
CA ARG A 331 -15.91 3.34 6.78
C ARG A 331 -17.16 3.86 6.05
N ALA A 332 -18.14 2.99 5.84
CA ALA A 332 -19.40 3.36 5.18
C ALA A 332 -20.18 4.44 5.96
N ASN A 333 -20.02 4.48 7.28
CA ASN A 333 -20.60 5.50 8.16
C ASN A 333 -19.79 6.82 8.23
N GLY A 334 -18.67 6.92 7.51
CA GLY A 334 -17.78 8.09 7.52
C GLY A 334 -16.78 8.18 8.67
N GLU A 335 -16.78 7.21 9.57
CA GLU A 335 -15.75 7.14 10.59
C GLU A 335 -14.41 6.69 9.99
N PRO A 336 -13.27 7.18 10.53
CA PRO A 336 -11.96 6.67 10.15
C PRO A 336 -11.81 5.21 10.58
N TRP A 337 -10.95 4.48 9.86
CA TRP A 337 -10.54 3.14 10.28
C TRP A 337 -9.76 3.21 11.59
N LYS A 338 -10.14 2.38 12.57
CA LYS A 338 -9.42 2.27 13.84
C LYS A 338 -8.54 1.03 13.81
N VAL A 339 -7.27 1.22 14.11
CA VAL A 339 -6.25 0.17 14.10
C VAL A 339 -5.72 -0.01 15.52
N GLY A 340 -5.78 -1.25 15.98
CA GLY A 340 -5.34 -1.62 17.33
C GLY A 340 -4.10 -2.51 17.30
N VAL A 341 -3.22 -2.33 18.28
CA VAL A 341 -2.14 -3.28 18.58
C VAL A 341 -2.70 -4.33 19.55
N PRO A 342 -2.69 -5.63 19.19
CA PRO A 342 -3.22 -6.68 20.06
C PRO A 342 -2.35 -6.88 21.30
N ASP A 343 -2.94 -7.37 22.40
CA ASP A 343 -2.17 -7.83 23.56
C ASP A 343 -1.43 -9.13 23.19
N PRO A 344 -0.09 -9.19 23.33
CA PRO A 344 0.69 -10.39 22.97
C PRO A 344 0.34 -11.63 23.81
N ASP A 345 -0.22 -11.46 25.02
CA ASP A 345 -0.63 -12.57 25.88
C ASP A 345 -2.11 -12.97 25.65
N ASP A 346 -2.92 -12.11 25.00
CA ASP A 346 -4.33 -12.34 24.68
C ASP A 346 -4.75 -11.57 23.43
N GLN A 347 -4.61 -12.19 22.26
CA GLN A 347 -4.89 -11.56 20.96
C GLN A 347 -6.36 -11.16 20.76
N SER A 348 -7.29 -11.57 21.65
CA SER A 348 -8.68 -11.10 21.63
C SER A 348 -8.83 -9.68 22.17
N LYS A 349 -7.81 -9.16 22.86
CA LYS A 349 -7.81 -7.82 23.45
C LYS A 349 -6.91 -6.89 22.66
N VAL A 350 -7.37 -5.65 22.53
CA VAL A 350 -6.55 -4.55 22.00
C VAL A 350 -5.82 -3.90 23.16
N LEU A 351 -4.50 -3.89 23.11
CA LEU A 351 -3.65 -3.23 24.10
C LEU A 351 -3.61 -1.72 23.89
N LEU A 352 -3.53 -1.27 22.63
CA LEU A 352 -3.45 0.13 22.26
C LEU A 352 -4.25 0.42 20.99
N TRP A 353 -4.94 1.56 20.96
CA TRP A 353 -5.51 2.12 19.74
C TRP A 353 -4.59 3.23 19.25
N LEU A 354 -4.24 3.21 17.97
CA LEU A 354 -3.37 4.22 17.39
C LEU A 354 -4.18 5.17 16.50
N PRO A 355 -4.03 6.50 16.63
CA PRO A 355 -4.82 7.49 15.89
C PRO A 355 -4.25 7.69 14.49
N PHE A 356 -4.41 6.70 13.62
CA PHE A 356 -3.87 6.74 12.26
C PHE A 356 -4.93 6.52 11.21
N GLU A 357 -5.08 7.52 10.34
CA GLU A 357 -5.91 7.46 9.14
C GLU A 357 -5.04 7.11 7.94
N ASN A 358 -5.53 6.23 7.06
CA ASN A 358 -4.87 5.87 5.80
C ASN A 358 -3.46 5.27 5.96
N LYS A 359 -3.16 4.65 7.12
CA LYS A 359 -1.88 4.01 7.40
C LYS A 359 -1.95 2.49 7.29
N ALA A 360 -0.77 1.90 7.25
CA ALA A 360 -0.53 0.49 7.41
C ALA A 360 0.20 0.21 8.73
N ILE A 361 -0.13 -0.92 9.35
CA ILE A 361 0.60 -1.48 10.50
C ILE A 361 0.93 -2.93 10.21
N ALA A 362 2.11 -3.36 10.62
CA ALA A 362 2.48 -4.77 10.65
C ALA A 362 3.04 -5.10 12.01
N THR A 363 2.75 -6.30 12.51
CA THR A 363 3.15 -6.71 13.86
C THR A 363 3.88 -8.05 13.82
N SER A 364 5.12 -8.05 14.29
CA SER A 364 5.93 -9.24 14.48
C SER A 364 5.93 -9.63 15.96
N GLY A 365 5.45 -10.83 16.28
CA GLY A 365 5.29 -11.30 17.66
C GLY A 365 5.91 -12.67 17.93
N ASP A 366 6.29 -12.91 19.19
CA ASP A 366 6.82 -14.21 19.67
C ASP A 366 5.71 -15.18 20.13
N TYR A 367 4.45 -14.85 19.83
CA TYR A 367 3.26 -15.55 20.29
C TYR A 367 2.52 -16.32 19.20
N GLU A 368 2.81 -16.06 17.92
CA GLU A 368 2.21 -16.81 16.81
C GLU A 368 2.83 -18.20 16.66
N LYS A 369 4.16 -18.25 16.61
CA LYS A 369 4.97 -19.48 16.53
C LYS A 369 6.24 -19.31 17.36
N TYR A 370 6.46 -20.22 18.30
CA TYR A 370 7.59 -20.21 19.23
C TYR A 370 7.82 -21.57 19.88
N PHE A 371 9.02 -21.78 20.42
CA PHE A 371 9.31 -22.88 21.35
C PHE A 371 9.99 -22.37 22.62
N ILE A 372 10.04 -23.23 23.65
CA ILE A 372 10.74 -22.92 24.91
C ILE A 372 11.97 -23.83 25.02
N HIS A 373 13.13 -23.22 25.25
CA HIS A 373 14.39 -23.93 25.50
C HIS A 373 15.11 -23.27 26.68
N GLU A 374 15.46 -24.08 27.69
CA GLU A 374 16.08 -23.62 28.95
C GLU A 374 15.35 -22.43 29.62
N GLY A 375 14.01 -22.45 29.62
CA GLY A 375 13.18 -21.39 30.20
C GLY A 375 13.14 -20.08 29.42
N LYS A 376 13.79 -20.01 28.25
CA LYS A 376 13.71 -18.89 27.31
C LYS A 376 12.77 -19.21 26.16
N ARG A 377 11.99 -18.22 25.75
CA ARG A 377 11.08 -18.29 24.60
C ARG A 377 11.82 -17.83 23.35
N TYR A 378 11.80 -18.67 22.31
CA TYR A 378 12.39 -18.42 21.01
C TYR A 378 11.29 -18.24 19.98
N SER A 379 11.22 -17.08 19.34
CA SER A 379 10.25 -16.79 18.27
C SER A 379 10.60 -17.52 16.97
N HIS A 380 9.66 -17.60 16.03
CA HIS A 380 9.92 -18.10 14.67
C HIS A 380 10.80 -17.17 13.80
N ILE A 381 11.10 -15.96 14.27
CA ILE A 381 11.94 -15.01 13.56
C ILE A 381 13.40 -15.39 13.81
N ILE A 382 14.12 -15.73 12.75
CA ILE A 382 15.52 -16.14 12.82
C ILE A 382 16.41 -14.94 12.51
N ASN A 383 17.41 -14.68 13.35
CA ASN A 383 18.42 -13.66 13.09
C ASN A 383 19.40 -14.16 12.01
N PRO A 384 19.44 -13.53 10.81
CA PRO A 384 20.26 -14.01 9.70
C PRO A 384 21.78 -13.97 9.97
N LYS A 385 22.23 -13.21 10.99
CA LYS A 385 23.65 -13.10 11.34
C LYS A 385 24.12 -14.18 12.31
N THR A 386 23.24 -14.61 13.21
CA THR A 386 23.58 -15.58 14.26
C THR A 386 23.03 -16.96 13.95
N GLY A 387 22.04 -17.05 13.06
CA GLY A 387 21.34 -18.29 12.73
C GLY A 387 20.41 -18.77 13.84
N LEU A 388 20.27 -18.00 14.92
CA LEU A 388 19.46 -18.33 16.09
C LEU A 388 18.12 -17.59 16.03
N PRO A 389 17.04 -18.19 16.56
CA PRO A 389 15.78 -17.49 16.68
C PRO A 389 15.85 -16.35 17.70
N VAL A 390 15.09 -15.28 17.44
CA VAL A 390 15.08 -14.05 18.24
C VAL A 390 14.43 -14.30 19.60
N VAL A 391 15.02 -13.67 20.63
CA VAL A 391 14.56 -13.67 22.02
C VAL A 391 14.44 -12.23 22.54
N GLY A 392 13.58 -12.01 23.55
CA GLY A 392 13.53 -10.75 24.31
C GLY A 392 12.54 -9.68 23.80
N SER A 393 11.91 -9.88 22.65
CA SER A 393 10.79 -9.06 22.15
C SER A 393 9.49 -9.86 22.19
N ARG A 394 8.45 -9.34 22.85
CA ARG A 394 7.10 -9.94 22.78
C ARG A 394 6.37 -9.55 21.52
N SER A 395 6.47 -8.28 21.15
CA SER A 395 5.80 -7.73 19.97
C SER A 395 6.53 -6.50 19.46
N VAL A 396 6.57 -6.34 18.15
CA VAL A 396 7.04 -5.15 17.45
C VAL A 396 6.00 -4.78 16.40
N SER A 397 5.35 -3.62 16.58
CA SER A 397 4.40 -3.08 15.62
C SER A 397 5.00 -1.86 14.92
N ILE A 398 5.11 -1.92 13.59
CA ILE A 398 5.58 -0.82 12.75
C ILE A 398 4.42 -0.19 12.01
N ILE A 399 4.33 1.13 12.06
CA ILE A 399 3.31 1.93 11.39
C ILE A 399 3.98 2.76 10.29
N SER A 400 3.44 2.72 9.08
CA SER A 400 3.91 3.53 7.95
C SER A 400 2.80 3.72 6.91
N ASP A 401 3.11 4.32 5.76
CA ASP A 401 2.18 4.44 4.63
C ASP A 401 2.05 3.16 3.79
N SER A 402 2.93 2.17 4.02
CA SER A 402 3.05 0.96 3.19
C SER A 402 3.04 -0.30 4.05
N ALA A 403 2.12 -1.22 3.79
CA ALA A 403 2.09 -2.50 4.49
C ALA A 403 3.34 -3.34 4.20
N GLU A 404 3.85 -3.28 2.97
CA GLU A 404 5.11 -3.93 2.58
C GLU A 404 6.29 -3.47 3.46
N LEU A 405 6.46 -2.15 3.61
CA LEU A 405 7.55 -1.60 4.41
C LEU A 405 7.38 -1.92 5.90
N SER A 406 6.16 -1.80 6.41
CA SER A 406 5.87 -2.11 7.82
C SER A 406 6.20 -3.58 8.16
N ASP A 407 5.80 -4.54 7.31
CA ASP A 407 6.04 -5.99 7.51
C ASP A 407 7.55 -6.30 7.59
N ALA A 408 8.31 -5.79 6.62
CA ALA A 408 9.75 -5.97 6.58
C ALA A 408 10.48 -5.32 7.76
N LEU A 409 10.08 -4.10 8.15
CA LEU A 409 10.70 -3.40 9.28
C LEU A 409 10.30 -4.00 10.63
N ALA A 410 9.10 -4.56 10.78
CA ALA A 410 8.69 -5.23 12.03
C ALA A 410 9.58 -6.45 12.30
N THR A 411 9.86 -7.23 11.25
CA THR A 411 10.83 -8.33 11.31
C THR A 411 12.24 -7.81 11.61
N ALA A 412 12.71 -6.78 10.90
CA ALA A 412 14.04 -6.21 11.10
C ALA A 412 14.26 -5.71 12.53
N VAL A 413 13.32 -4.94 13.07
CA VAL A 413 13.40 -4.37 14.42
C VAL A 413 13.33 -5.46 15.48
N SER A 414 12.55 -6.51 15.26
CA SER A 414 12.57 -7.71 16.12
C SER A 414 13.98 -8.32 16.19
N VAL A 415 14.64 -8.48 15.04
CA VAL A 415 16.03 -9.01 14.95
C VAL A 415 17.06 -8.04 15.56
N MET A 416 16.91 -6.73 15.35
CA MET A 416 17.83 -5.71 15.86
C MET A 416 17.69 -5.48 17.38
N GLY A 417 16.54 -5.83 17.95
CA GLY A 417 16.20 -5.57 19.34
C GLY A 417 15.88 -4.09 19.62
N LEU A 418 15.43 -3.83 20.85
CA LEU A 418 14.85 -2.56 21.26
C LEU A 418 15.76 -1.35 20.95
N GLU A 419 16.99 -1.31 21.46
CA GLU A 419 17.81 -0.10 21.34
C GLU A 419 18.19 0.22 19.89
N ILE A 420 18.69 -0.77 19.15
CA ILE A 420 19.18 -0.57 17.78
C ILE A 420 17.99 -0.35 16.84
N GLY A 421 16.92 -1.14 16.99
CA GLY A 421 15.71 -1.03 16.17
C GLY A 421 15.01 0.32 16.36
N MET A 422 14.81 0.78 17.60
CA MET A 422 14.19 2.09 17.85
C MET A 422 15.05 3.25 17.33
N ASN A 423 16.38 3.14 17.42
CA ASN A 423 17.28 4.12 16.84
C ASN A 423 17.18 4.17 15.30
N LEU A 424 16.99 3.05 14.62
CA LEU A 424 16.73 3.01 13.18
C LEU A 424 15.40 3.72 12.86
N ILE A 425 14.31 3.34 13.53
CA ILE A 425 12.98 3.90 13.27
C ILE A 425 12.96 5.41 13.48
N ASN A 426 13.58 5.91 14.55
CA ASN A 426 13.65 7.35 14.84
C ASN A 426 14.44 8.18 13.80
N GLN A 427 15.09 7.54 12.82
CA GLN A 427 15.77 8.20 11.71
C GLN A 427 14.99 8.13 10.38
N LEU A 428 13.87 7.40 10.36
CA LEU A 428 13.01 7.22 9.20
C LEU A 428 11.79 8.16 9.32
N ASP A 429 11.65 9.06 8.36
CA ASP A 429 10.48 9.94 8.31
C ASP A 429 9.23 9.12 7.93
N GLY A 430 8.12 9.36 8.63
CA GLY A 430 6.84 8.70 8.35
C GLY A 430 6.74 7.25 8.81
N VAL A 431 7.70 6.75 9.59
CA VAL A 431 7.69 5.41 10.18
C VAL A 431 7.69 5.50 11.69
N GLU A 432 6.77 4.81 12.33
CA GLU A 432 6.63 4.75 13.79
C GLU A 432 6.69 3.31 14.29
N CYS A 433 7.01 3.13 15.58
CA CYS A 433 7.15 1.82 16.20
C CYS A 433 6.57 1.80 17.61
N VAL A 434 5.85 0.73 17.92
CA VAL A 434 5.53 0.27 19.27
C VAL A 434 6.29 -1.04 19.51
N PHE A 435 7.13 -1.06 20.54
CA PHE A 435 7.90 -2.24 20.93
C PHE A 435 7.47 -2.69 22.33
N ILE A 436 7.09 -3.96 22.47
CA ILE A 436 6.75 -4.59 23.75
C ILE A 436 7.89 -5.53 24.13
N ASP A 437 8.61 -5.22 25.20
CA ASP A 437 9.73 -6.04 25.68
C ASP A 437 9.26 -7.29 26.45
N SER A 438 10.19 -8.18 26.79
CA SER A 438 9.92 -9.41 27.57
C SER A 438 9.26 -9.17 28.93
N ASN A 439 9.42 -7.97 29.50
CA ASN A 439 8.85 -7.55 30.79
C ASN A 439 7.51 -6.84 30.62
N ARG A 440 6.96 -6.80 29.40
CA ARG A 440 5.74 -6.07 29.01
C ARG A 440 5.84 -4.55 29.10
N ASN A 441 7.04 -3.97 29.12
CA ASN A 441 7.14 -2.52 29.01
C ASN A 441 6.90 -2.10 27.57
N LEU A 442 6.13 -1.02 27.42
CA LEU A 442 5.82 -0.38 26.16
C LEU A 442 6.87 0.69 25.83
N HIS A 443 7.46 0.58 24.65
CA HIS A 443 8.42 1.55 24.13
C HIS A 443 7.91 2.11 22.81
N PHE A 444 7.94 3.43 22.68
CA PHE A 444 7.39 4.16 21.54
C PHE A 444 8.47 4.96 20.83
N SER A 445 8.40 5.04 19.49
CA SER A 445 9.23 5.93 18.70
C SER A 445 8.93 7.39 19.04
N ASN A 446 9.87 8.29 18.72
CA ASN A 446 9.79 9.69 19.11
C ASN A 446 8.62 10.43 18.46
N GLY A 447 8.20 10.05 17.26
CA GLY A 447 7.01 10.62 16.62
C GLY A 447 5.73 10.14 17.28
N LEU A 448 5.63 8.84 17.58
CA LEU A 448 4.48 8.24 18.24
C LEU A 448 4.27 8.70 19.68
N LYS A 449 5.34 8.94 20.45
CA LYS A 449 5.27 9.51 21.81
C LYS A 449 4.52 10.84 21.90
N LYS A 450 4.38 11.57 20.78
CA LYS A 450 3.64 12.83 20.74
C LYS A 450 2.13 12.64 20.55
N HIS A 451 1.69 11.43 20.22
CA HIS A 451 0.32 11.12 19.79
C HIS A 451 -0.32 9.94 20.52
N ALA A 452 0.44 9.18 21.33
CA ALA A 452 -0.10 8.12 22.17
C ALA A 452 -0.83 8.73 23.38
N TYR A 453 -2.16 8.52 23.45
CA TYR A 453 -3.02 8.86 24.59
C TYR A 453 -3.32 7.62 25.42
#